data_AF-I3CFQ1-F1
#
_entry.id   AF-I3CFQ1-F1
#
_cell.length_a   1.000
_cell.length_b   1.000
_cell.length_c   1.000
_cell.angle_alpha   90.00
_cell.angle_beta   90.00
_cell.angle_gamma   90.00
#
_symmetry.space_group_name_H-M   'P 1'
#
loop_
_entity.id
_entity.type
_entity.pdbx_description
1 polymer ?
#
loop_
_entity_poly.entity_id
_entity_poly.type
_entity_poly.pdbx_seq_one_letter_code
_entity_poly.pdbx_strand_id
1 'polypeptide(L)'
;MFNTLKPMRFVFALLKNFLLFLYLLSILISIMFVFYIYTVFLPHLPTIKETYNAIPEQQKIFLTSHQDIFLCRKNSKSLSIPVAKSLVKQFLWTNKMKLAEWHIQFFLWNYLIKWSLSENEILILYFHYELLLNQNNNMEILARDLFNKELNTLTINETTVLFCTMKRIAGRKYPCSLCIEPIGNS
;
A
#
# COMPACT_ATOMS: atom_id res chain seq x y z
N MET A 1 7.64 46.46 -46.94
CA MET A 1 7.33 46.22 -45.51
C MET A 1 6.17 45.23 -45.39
N PHE A 2 6.32 43.96 -45.82
CA PHE A 2 5.32 42.90 -45.59
C PHE A 2 5.99 41.54 -45.89
N ASN A 3 6.71 40.97 -44.92
CA ASN A 3 7.17 39.56 -45.02
C ASN A 3 7.24 38.83 -43.66
N THR A 4 6.81 39.48 -42.57
CA THR A 4 6.87 38.92 -41.20
C THR A 4 5.58 38.21 -40.76
N LEU A 5 4.48 38.29 -41.51
CA LEU A 5 3.18 37.70 -41.14
C LEU A 5 2.99 36.23 -41.55
N LYS A 6 3.70 35.74 -42.57
CA LYS A 6 3.68 34.33 -43.01
C LYS A 6 4.27 33.35 -41.99
N PRO A 7 5.45 33.60 -41.38
CA PRO A 7 6.02 32.67 -40.40
C PRO A 7 5.15 32.57 -39.13
N MET A 8 4.51 33.66 -38.69
CA MET A 8 3.62 33.62 -37.52
C MET A 8 2.42 32.69 -37.75
N ARG A 9 1.73 32.77 -38.90
CA ARG A 9 0.59 31.89 -39.19
C ARG A 9 0.97 30.41 -39.25
N PHE A 10 2.16 30.10 -39.77
CA PHE A 10 2.68 28.73 -39.79
C PHE A 10 3.00 28.21 -38.39
N VAL A 11 3.62 29.04 -37.54
CA VAL A 11 3.91 28.71 -36.13
C VAL A 11 2.61 28.50 -35.34
N PHE A 12 1.58 29.34 -35.52
CA PHE A 12 0.29 29.16 -34.87
C PHE A 12 -0.43 27.87 -35.32
N ALA A 13 -0.33 27.50 -36.60
CA ALA A 13 -0.89 26.24 -37.11
C ALA A 13 -0.17 25.01 -36.54
N LEU A 14 1.17 25.05 -36.45
CA LEU A 14 1.96 23.99 -35.81
C LEU A 14 1.64 23.86 -34.33
N LEU A 15 1.55 24.97 -33.59
CA LEU A 15 1.19 24.97 -32.18
C LEU A 15 -0.21 24.39 -31.96
N LYS A 16 -1.19 24.78 -32.79
CA LYS A 16 -2.56 24.25 -32.73
C LYS A 16 -2.58 22.74 -32.97
N ASN A 17 -1.84 22.25 -33.97
CA ASN A 17 -1.76 20.81 -34.25
C ASN A 17 -1.04 20.05 -33.13
N PHE A 18 0.01 20.61 -32.55
CA PHE A 18 0.71 20.02 -31.42
C PHE A 18 -0.18 19.95 -30.17
N LEU A 19 -0.92 21.02 -29.85
CA LEU A 19 -1.88 21.02 -28.76
C LEU A 19 -3.01 20.02 -28.98
N LEU A 20 -3.54 19.94 -30.22
CA LEU A 20 -4.55 18.94 -30.59
C LEU A 20 -4.02 17.52 -30.40
N PHE A 21 -2.78 17.25 -30.83
CA PHE A 21 -2.13 15.96 -30.65
C PHE A 21 -1.97 15.61 -29.17
N LEU A 22 -1.46 16.53 -28.34
CA LEU A 22 -1.34 16.33 -26.90
C LEU A 22 -2.69 16.07 -26.24
N TYR A 23 -3.73 16.78 -26.67
CA TYR A 23 -5.10 16.58 -26.18
C TYR A 23 -5.63 15.19 -26.52
N LEU A 24 -5.49 14.74 -27.78
CA LEU A 24 -5.88 13.39 -28.20
C LEU A 24 -5.09 12.31 -27.47
N LEU A 25 -3.79 12.51 -27.28
CA LEU A 25 -2.94 11.59 -26.52
C LEU A 25 -3.39 11.50 -25.05
N SER A 26 -3.73 12.63 -24.43
CA SER A 26 -4.26 12.64 -23.07
C SER A 26 -5.59 11.89 -22.97
N ILE A 27 -6.50 12.07 -23.93
CA ILE A 27 -7.76 11.31 -23.97
C ILE A 27 -7.47 9.81 -24.07
N LEU A 28 -6.56 9.40 -24.96
CA LEU A 28 -6.21 8.00 -25.13
C LEU A 28 -5.66 7.41 -23.83
N ILE A 29 -4.75 8.12 -23.14
CA ILE A 29 -4.20 7.70 -21.85
C ILE A 29 -5.31 7.56 -20.80
N SER A 30 -6.24 8.52 -20.73
CA SER A 30 -7.38 8.45 -19.81
C SER A 30 -8.28 7.25 -20.08
N ILE A 31 -8.60 6.98 -21.35
CA ILE A 31 -9.41 5.82 -21.74
C ILE A 31 -8.69 4.51 -21.36
N MET A 32 -7.39 4.40 -21.67
CA MET A 32 -6.59 3.23 -21.32
C MET A 32 -6.51 3.02 -19.80
N PHE A 33 -6.36 4.10 -19.03
CA PHE A 33 -6.34 4.03 -17.58
C PHE A 33 -7.69 3.58 -16.99
N VAL A 34 -8.80 4.12 -17.50
CA VAL A 34 -10.15 3.69 -17.10
C VAL A 34 -10.36 2.23 -17.46
N PHE A 35 -10.02 1.82 -18.68
CA PHE A 35 -10.11 0.43 -19.12
C PHE A 35 -9.30 -0.50 -18.21
N TYR A 36 -8.07 -0.11 -17.86
CA TYR A 36 -7.23 -0.84 -16.91
C TYR A 36 -7.89 -0.99 -15.53
N ILE A 37 -8.50 0.07 -14.99
CA ILE A 37 -9.20 0.00 -13.70
C ILE A 37 -10.30 -1.07 -13.75
N TYR A 38 -11.15 -1.05 -14.78
CA TYR A 38 -12.29 -1.95 -14.89
C TYR A 38 -11.91 -3.40 -15.20
N THR A 39 -10.83 -3.61 -15.95
CA THR A 39 -10.45 -4.96 -16.42
C THR A 39 -9.41 -5.64 -15.54
N VAL A 40 -8.55 -4.88 -14.88
CA VAL A 40 -7.44 -5.43 -14.08
C VAL A 40 -7.67 -5.23 -12.59
N PHE A 41 -8.01 -4.02 -12.14
CA PHE A 41 -8.05 -3.74 -10.70
C PHE A 41 -9.38 -4.09 -10.03
N LEU A 42 -10.49 -3.57 -10.54
CA LEU A 42 -11.82 -3.75 -9.94
C LEU A 42 -12.24 -5.22 -9.76
N PRO A 43 -11.92 -6.17 -10.67
CA PRO A 43 -12.24 -7.57 -10.46
C PRO A 43 -11.61 -8.18 -9.19
N HIS A 44 -10.49 -7.62 -8.71
CA HIS A 44 -9.80 -8.10 -7.51
C HIS A 44 -10.19 -7.34 -6.23
N LEU A 45 -10.84 -6.18 -6.36
CA LEU A 45 -11.24 -5.37 -5.20
C LEU A 45 -12.17 -6.12 -4.23
N PRO A 46 -13.16 -6.92 -4.66
CA PRO A 46 -13.97 -7.73 -3.75
C PRO A 46 -13.14 -8.67 -2.91
N THR A 47 -12.21 -9.43 -3.51
CA THR A 47 -11.33 -10.35 -2.78
C THR A 47 -10.45 -9.62 -1.77
N ILE A 48 -9.95 -8.42 -2.11
CA ILE A 48 -9.19 -7.60 -1.16
C ILE A 48 -10.05 -7.21 0.04
N LYS A 49 -11.31 -6.83 -0.20
CA LYS A 49 -12.27 -6.48 0.87
C LYS A 49 -12.70 -7.70 1.68
N GLU A 50 -12.84 -8.86 1.06
CA GLU A 50 -13.09 -10.13 1.74
C GLU A 50 -11.94 -10.47 2.69
N THR A 51 -10.69 -10.32 2.25
CA THR A 51 -9.52 -10.51 3.13
C THR A 51 -9.55 -9.55 4.32
N TYR A 52 -9.90 -8.28 4.11
CA TYR A 52 -10.07 -7.32 5.20
C TYR A 52 -11.21 -7.74 6.15
N ASN A 53 -12.37 -8.14 5.60
CA ASN A 53 -13.54 -8.51 6.38
C ASN A 53 -13.35 -9.80 7.17
N ALA A 54 -12.53 -10.73 6.68
CA ALA A 54 -12.20 -11.99 7.35
C ALA A 54 -11.34 -11.79 8.61
N ILE A 55 -10.70 -10.63 8.77
CA ILE A 55 -9.90 -10.33 9.96
C ILE A 55 -10.85 -10.08 11.15
N PRO A 56 -10.61 -10.68 12.34
CA PRO A 56 -11.45 -10.49 13.51
C PRO A 56 -11.58 -9.01 13.91
N GLU A 57 -12.79 -8.58 14.26
CA GLU A 57 -13.08 -7.17 14.55
C GLU A 57 -12.26 -6.63 15.74
N GLN A 58 -12.04 -7.48 16.76
CA GLN A 58 -11.19 -7.14 17.90
C GLN A 58 -9.76 -6.78 17.49
N GLN A 59 -9.19 -7.50 16.52
CA GLN A 59 -7.85 -7.21 15.98
C GLN A 59 -7.85 -5.90 15.19
N LYS A 60 -8.90 -5.61 14.42
CA LYS A 60 -9.01 -4.33 13.69
C LYS A 60 -9.04 -3.15 14.64
N ILE A 61 -9.87 -3.22 15.68
CA ILE A 61 -9.99 -2.18 16.71
C ILE A 61 -8.63 -1.96 17.38
N PHE A 62 -7.99 -3.04 17.84
CA PHE A 62 -6.66 -2.96 18.48
C PHE A 62 -5.60 -2.31 17.59
N LEU A 63 -5.54 -2.72 16.32
CA LEU A 63 -4.56 -2.20 15.36
C LEU A 63 -4.76 -0.70 15.08
N THR A 64 -6.02 -0.28 14.93
CA THR A 64 -6.35 1.13 14.69
C THR A 64 -6.12 2.00 15.93
N SER A 65 -6.40 1.49 17.14
CA SER A 65 -6.21 2.24 18.38
C SER A 65 -4.74 2.45 18.76
N HIS A 66 -3.84 1.57 18.32
CA HIS A 66 -2.39 1.63 18.58
C HIS A 66 -1.55 1.95 17.33
N GLN A 67 -2.18 2.58 16.32
CA GLN A 67 -1.54 2.91 15.04
C GLN A 67 -0.24 3.73 15.19
N ASP A 68 -0.12 4.55 16.22
CA ASP A 68 1.03 5.38 16.53
C ASP A 68 2.28 4.55 16.85
N ILE A 69 2.11 3.43 17.57
CA ILE A 69 3.17 2.45 17.87
C ILE A 69 3.63 1.78 16.58
N PHE A 70 2.68 1.39 15.72
CA PHE A 70 2.96 0.65 14.49
C PHE A 70 3.61 1.51 13.39
N LEU A 71 3.22 2.78 13.32
CA LEU A 71 3.71 3.73 12.32
C LEU A 71 5.09 4.32 12.66
N CYS A 72 5.61 4.09 13.88
CA CYS A 72 6.91 4.55 14.36
C CYS A 72 7.23 6.00 13.93
N ARG A 73 6.50 6.95 14.49
CA ARG A 73 6.56 8.44 14.57
C ARG A 73 7.48 9.31 13.67
N LYS A 74 8.48 8.82 12.94
CA LYS A 74 9.51 9.67 12.28
C LYS A 74 9.77 9.43 10.79
N ASN A 75 9.26 8.37 10.18
CA ASN A 75 9.40 8.16 8.73
C ASN A 75 8.24 7.29 8.23
N SER A 76 7.06 7.90 8.06
CA SER A 76 5.85 7.27 7.53
C SER A 76 6.04 6.93 6.05
N LYS A 77 6.82 5.88 5.76
CA LYS A 77 6.75 5.23 4.46
C LYS A 77 5.30 4.78 4.28
N SER A 78 4.70 5.18 3.17
CA SER A 78 3.31 4.86 2.81
C SER A 78 3.05 3.36 2.97
N LEU A 79 2.19 2.97 3.93
CA LEU A 79 1.84 1.57 4.19
C LEU A 79 1.23 0.87 2.96
N SER A 80 0.68 1.65 2.04
CA SER A 80 0.18 1.15 0.76
C SER A 80 1.26 0.48 -0.11
N ILE A 81 2.55 0.84 0.04
CA ILE A 81 3.65 0.30 -0.77
C ILE A 81 3.82 -1.22 -0.54
N PRO A 82 4.07 -1.70 0.71
CA PRO A 82 4.17 -3.13 0.95
C PRO A 82 2.87 -3.87 0.60
N VAL A 83 1.70 -3.28 0.86
CA VAL A 83 0.40 -3.86 0.48
C VAL A 83 0.29 -4.03 -1.04
N ALA A 84 0.56 -2.98 -1.81
CA ALA A 84 0.54 -3.03 -3.28
C ALA A 84 1.52 -4.06 -3.83
N LYS A 85 2.73 -4.13 -3.27
CA LYS A 85 3.72 -5.13 -3.66
C LYS A 85 3.20 -6.55 -3.46
N SER A 86 2.60 -6.84 -2.31
CA SER A 86 2.04 -8.17 -2.01
C SER A 86 0.85 -8.50 -2.90
N LEU A 87 -0.04 -7.55 -3.15
CA LEU A 87 -1.21 -7.73 -3.99
C LEU A 87 -0.86 -7.94 -5.47
N VAL A 88 0.08 -7.16 -6.02
CA VAL A 88 0.60 -7.39 -7.38
C VAL A 88 1.26 -8.76 -7.46
N LYS A 89 2.00 -9.17 -6.41
CA LYS A 89 2.58 -10.50 -6.34
C LYS A 89 1.52 -11.60 -6.33
N GLN A 90 0.42 -11.39 -5.63
CA GLN A 90 -0.65 -12.38 -5.48
C GLN A 90 -1.49 -12.53 -6.75
N PHE A 91 -1.90 -11.41 -7.37
CA PHE A 91 -2.89 -11.42 -8.45
C PHE A 91 -2.29 -11.34 -9.86
N LEU A 92 -1.15 -10.67 -10.02
CA LEU A 92 -0.60 -10.34 -11.35
C LEU A 92 0.74 -11.02 -11.63
N TRP A 93 1.41 -11.55 -10.62
CA TRP A 93 2.74 -12.14 -10.83
C TRP A 93 2.62 -13.43 -11.62
N THR A 94 3.16 -13.38 -12.82
CA THR A 94 3.39 -14.56 -13.65
C THR A 94 4.89 -14.79 -13.77
N ASN A 95 5.31 -16.03 -13.98
CA ASN A 95 6.72 -16.37 -14.20
C ASN A 95 7.34 -15.69 -15.44
N LYS A 96 6.53 -14.99 -16.25
CA LYS A 96 6.94 -14.31 -17.48
C LYS A 96 6.90 -12.77 -17.36
N MET A 97 6.52 -12.22 -16.21
CA MET A 97 6.39 -10.79 -16.01
C MET A 97 7.76 -10.10 -16.08
N LYS A 98 7.89 -9.08 -16.93
CA LYS A 98 9.14 -8.30 -17.05
C LYS A 98 9.28 -7.30 -15.91
N LEU A 99 10.51 -6.92 -15.57
CA LEU A 99 10.79 -5.97 -14.49
C LEU A 99 10.10 -4.61 -14.70
N ALA A 100 10.14 -4.07 -15.92
CA ALA A 100 9.49 -2.79 -16.25
C ALA A 100 7.96 -2.86 -16.08
N GLU A 101 7.36 -3.96 -16.53
CA GLU A 101 5.93 -4.23 -16.35
C GLU A 101 5.59 -4.32 -14.86
N TRP A 102 6.40 -5.04 -14.08
CA TRP A 102 6.21 -5.13 -12.63
C TRP A 102 6.20 -3.75 -11.96
N HIS A 103 7.13 -2.87 -12.31
CA HIS A 103 7.15 -1.51 -11.76
C HIS A 103 5.89 -0.72 -12.15
N ILE A 104 5.45 -0.79 -13.42
CA ILE A 104 4.24 -0.11 -13.88
C ILE A 104 3.01 -0.60 -13.11
N GLN A 105 2.84 -1.93 -13.01
CA GLN A 105 1.72 -2.53 -12.27
C GLN A 105 1.78 -2.15 -10.79
N PHE A 106 2.97 -2.19 -10.18
CA PHE A 106 3.18 -1.78 -8.80
C PHE A 106 2.79 -0.32 -8.55
N PHE A 107 3.20 0.62 -9.41
CA PHE A 107 2.84 2.02 -9.26
C PHE A 107 1.34 2.25 -9.42
N LEU A 108 0.71 1.63 -10.44
CA LEU A 108 -0.73 1.73 -10.67
C LEU A 108 -1.51 1.17 -9.47
N TRP A 109 -1.16 -0.02 -8.99
CA TRP A 109 -1.83 -0.62 -7.82
C TRP A 109 -1.64 0.20 -6.56
N ASN A 110 -0.43 0.73 -6.30
CA ASN A 110 -0.20 1.58 -5.14
C ASN A 110 -1.09 2.84 -5.17
N TYR A 111 -1.33 3.42 -6.36
CA TYR A 111 -2.25 4.55 -6.52
C TYR A 111 -3.71 4.12 -6.32
N LEU A 112 -4.14 3.05 -6.99
CA LEU A 112 -5.53 2.57 -6.94
C LEU A 112 -5.95 2.06 -5.56
N ILE A 113 -5.03 1.44 -4.82
CA ILE A 113 -5.25 1.05 -3.42
C ILE A 113 -5.51 2.27 -2.55
N LYS A 114 -4.69 3.32 -2.65
CA LYS A 114 -4.91 4.58 -1.92
C LYS A 114 -6.22 5.24 -2.28
N TRP A 115 -6.66 5.09 -3.52
CA TRP A 115 -7.91 5.68 -4.00
C TRP A 115 -9.14 4.86 -3.54
N SER A 116 -9.01 3.54 -3.42
CA SER A 116 -10.15 2.64 -3.20
C SER A 116 -10.32 2.19 -1.74
N LEU A 117 -9.28 2.30 -0.91
CA LEU A 117 -9.27 1.84 0.48
C LEU A 117 -8.93 2.99 1.43
N SER A 118 -9.54 2.97 2.61
CA SER A 118 -9.21 3.87 3.72
C SER A 118 -7.82 3.56 4.31
N GLU A 119 -7.25 4.54 5.01
CA GLU A 119 -5.95 4.35 5.69
C GLU A 119 -5.98 3.21 6.70
N ASN A 120 -7.11 3.04 7.40
CA ASN A 120 -7.32 1.92 8.33
C ASN A 120 -7.33 0.58 7.60
N GLU A 121 -8.06 0.44 6.49
CA GLU A 121 -8.02 -0.78 5.67
C GLU A 121 -6.60 -1.09 5.20
N ILE A 122 -5.86 -0.08 4.75
CA ILE A 122 -4.46 -0.24 4.32
C ILE A 122 -3.57 -0.69 5.49
N LEU A 123 -3.75 -0.13 6.69
CA LEU A 123 -3.04 -0.55 7.90
C LEU A 123 -3.31 -2.03 8.21
N ILE A 124 -4.58 -2.42 8.26
CA ILE A 124 -4.97 -3.80 8.55
C ILE A 124 -4.43 -4.77 7.51
N LEU A 125 -4.56 -4.44 6.21
CA LEU A 125 -4.02 -5.25 5.13
C LEU A 125 -2.48 -5.31 5.13
N TYR A 126 -1.81 -4.26 5.59
CA TYR A 126 -0.35 -4.29 5.79
C TYR A 126 0.03 -5.37 6.81
N PHE A 127 -0.64 -5.42 7.95
CA PHE A 127 -0.39 -6.46 8.95
C PHE A 127 -0.72 -7.86 8.40
N HIS A 128 -1.78 -8.00 7.61
CA HIS A 128 -2.13 -9.27 6.99
C HIS A 128 -1.06 -9.76 6.00
N TYR A 129 -0.70 -8.94 5.01
CA TYR A 129 0.17 -9.36 3.91
C TYR A 129 1.67 -9.32 4.25
N GLU A 130 2.11 -8.40 5.11
CA GLU A 130 3.53 -8.19 5.39
C GLU A 130 3.99 -8.88 6.69
N LEU A 131 3.11 -8.97 7.68
CA LEU A 131 3.41 -9.53 9.01
C LEU A 131 2.75 -10.89 9.26
N LEU A 132 2.27 -11.54 8.19
CA LEU A 132 1.85 -12.95 8.15
C LEU A 132 0.74 -13.34 9.13
N LEU A 133 -0.26 -12.47 9.35
CA LEU A 133 -1.45 -12.81 10.16
C LEU A 133 -2.29 -13.98 9.58
N ASN A 134 -1.98 -14.46 8.38
CA ASN A 134 -2.71 -15.53 7.69
C ASN A 134 -2.20 -16.96 8.00
N GLN A 135 -1.01 -17.12 8.61
CA GLN A 135 -0.35 -18.44 8.71
C GLN A 135 -0.37 -19.07 10.12
N ASN A 136 -1.54 -19.19 10.77
CA ASN A 136 -1.68 -19.68 12.16
C ASN A 136 -1.06 -18.76 13.25
N ASN A 137 -0.36 -17.69 12.85
CA ASN A 137 0.18 -16.67 13.75
C ASN A 137 -0.84 -15.57 14.00
N ASN A 138 -1.95 -15.93 14.65
CA ASN A 138 -2.89 -14.93 15.15
C ASN A 138 -2.17 -14.03 16.15
N MET A 139 -2.27 -12.71 15.95
CA MET A 139 -1.74 -11.71 16.88
C MET A 139 -2.20 -11.97 18.32
N GLU A 140 -3.42 -12.49 18.45
CA GLU A 140 -4.01 -12.92 19.72
C GLU A 140 -3.29 -14.11 20.36
N ILE A 141 -2.89 -15.11 19.56
CA ILE A 141 -2.11 -16.26 20.06
C ILE A 141 -0.75 -15.75 20.55
N LEU A 142 -0.09 -14.91 19.75
CA LEU A 142 1.21 -14.36 20.13
C LEU A 142 1.12 -13.47 21.38
N ALA A 143 0.05 -12.70 21.54
CA ALA A 143 -0.21 -11.91 22.76
C ALA A 143 -0.41 -12.82 23.98
N ARG A 144 -1.15 -13.92 23.82
CA ARG A 144 -1.38 -14.91 24.87
C ARG A 144 -0.08 -15.63 25.25
N ASP A 145 0.74 -16.01 24.28
CA ASP A 145 2.00 -16.71 24.52
C ASP A 145 3.05 -15.82 25.20
N LEU A 146 3.11 -14.53 24.84
CA LEU A 146 4.09 -13.59 25.39
C LEU A 146 3.70 -13.03 26.76
N PHE A 147 2.42 -12.76 26.99
CA PHE A 147 1.96 -11.99 28.17
C PHE A 147 0.87 -12.69 28.97
N ASN A 148 0.35 -13.83 28.52
CA ASN A 148 -0.82 -14.50 29.08
C ASN A 148 -2.04 -13.56 29.21
N LYS A 149 -2.21 -12.67 28.23
CA LYS A 149 -3.26 -11.64 28.17
C LYS A 149 -4.00 -11.69 26.84
N GLU A 150 -5.22 -11.16 26.87
CA GLU A 150 -5.97 -10.87 25.66
C GLU A 150 -5.39 -9.63 24.96
N LEU A 151 -5.60 -9.55 23.64
CA LEU A 151 -5.02 -8.47 22.82
C LEU A 151 -5.42 -7.07 23.32
N ASN A 152 -6.69 -6.90 23.72
CA ASN A 152 -7.24 -5.62 24.15
C ASN A 152 -6.81 -5.19 25.56
N THR A 153 -6.12 -6.05 26.30
CA THR A 153 -5.66 -5.76 27.67
C THR A 153 -4.16 -5.52 27.77
N LEU A 154 -3.46 -5.52 26.64
CA LEU A 154 -2.04 -5.20 26.57
C LEU A 154 -1.79 -3.73 26.87
N THR A 155 -0.76 -3.46 27.65
CA THR A 155 -0.22 -2.11 27.86
C THR A 155 0.52 -1.62 26.60
N ILE A 156 0.83 -0.33 26.54
CA ILE A 156 1.62 0.27 25.45
C ILE A 156 2.99 -0.43 25.28
N ASN A 157 3.65 -0.75 26.40
CA ASN A 157 4.95 -1.44 26.38
C ASN A 157 4.80 -2.86 25.83
N GLU A 158 3.82 -3.63 26.31
CA GLU A 158 3.55 -4.98 25.81
C GLU A 158 3.17 -4.99 24.33
N THR A 159 2.38 -4.01 23.89
CA THR A 159 2.02 -3.81 22.47
C THR A 159 3.25 -3.53 21.62
N THR A 160 4.19 -2.73 22.12
CA THR A 160 5.46 -2.47 21.45
C THR A 160 6.29 -3.74 21.31
N VAL A 161 6.40 -4.52 22.37
CA VAL A 161 7.12 -5.81 22.37
C VAL A 161 6.47 -6.81 21.40
N LEU A 162 5.14 -6.89 21.40
CA LEU A 162 4.37 -7.72 20.47
C LEU A 162 4.70 -7.33 19.02
N PHE A 163 4.63 -6.04 18.70
CA PHE A 163 4.92 -5.54 17.36
C PHE A 163 6.35 -5.85 16.90
N CYS A 164 7.34 -5.61 17.77
CA CYS A 164 8.74 -5.89 17.47
C CYS A 164 8.98 -7.38 17.26
N THR A 165 8.29 -8.22 18.03
CA THR A 165 8.34 -9.68 17.89
C THR A 165 7.75 -10.13 16.55
N MET A 166 6.59 -9.59 16.14
CA MET A 166 6.00 -9.87 14.83
C MET A 166 6.93 -9.48 13.68
N LYS A 167 7.55 -8.30 13.75
CA LYS A 167 8.53 -7.86 12.74
C LYS A 167 9.75 -8.79 12.66
N ARG A 168 10.22 -9.29 13.81
CA ARG A 168 11.31 -10.26 13.89
C ARG A 168 10.94 -11.58 13.20
N ILE A 169 9.75 -12.12 13.51
CA ILE A 169 9.24 -13.36 12.92
C ILE A 169 9.11 -13.21 11.40
N ALA A 170 8.63 -12.05 10.93
CA ALA A 170 8.53 -11.74 9.50
C ALA A 170 9.89 -11.49 8.80
N GLY A 171 11.02 -11.61 9.51
CA GLY A 171 12.36 -11.43 8.96
C GLY A 171 12.68 -9.98 8.53
N ARG A 172 11.95 -8.98 9.06
CA ARG A 172 12.12 -7.58 8.68
C ARG A 172 13.17 -6.90 9.57
N LYS A 173 14.28 -6.44 8.97
CA LYS A 173 15.35 -5.70 9.67
C LYS A 173 14.79 -4.41 10.29
N TYR A 174 15.03 -4.23 11.59
CA TYR A 174 14.43 -3.19 12.45
C TYR A 174 14.80 -1.75 12.03
N PRO A 175 13.84 -0.92 11.60
CA PRO A 175 14.04 0.52 11.43
C PRO A 175 13.29 1.35 12.49
N CYS A 176 12.57 0.70 13.41
CA CYS A 176 11.81 1.40 14.44
C CYS A 176 12.67 1.57 15.69
N SER A 177 12.86 2.81 16.15
CA SER A 177 13.57 3.11 17.40
C SER A 177 13.00 2.35 18.59
N LEU A 178 11.68 2.11 18.59
CA LEU A 178 10.97 1.34 19.62
C LEU A 178 11.42 -0.13 19.72
N CYS A 179 12.02 -0.69 18.66
CA CYS A 179 12.54 -2.07 18.66
C CYS A 179 14.05 -2.16 18.88
N ILE A 180 14.73 -1.02 19.05
CA ILE A 180 16.19 -0.93 19.20
C ILE A 180 16.58 -0.74 20.67
N GLU A 181 15.71 -0.15 21.50
CA GLU A 181 15.98 -0.03 22.92
C GLU A 181 15.87 -1.42 23.59
N PRO A 182 16.95 -1.90 24.25
CA PRO A 182 16.86 -3.09 25.06
C PRO A 182 15.86 -2.82 26.17
N ILE A 183 14.86 -3.69 26.30
CA ILE A 183 13.98 -3.76 27.46
C ILE A 183 14.88 -4.09 28.65
N GLY A 184 15.36 -3.04 29.32
CA GLY A 184 16.39 -3.11 30.34
C GLY A 184 16.31 -1.87 31.23
N ASN A 185 15.69 -2.10 32.39
CA ASN A 185 15.71 -1.31 33.62
C ASN A 185 14.73 -0.13 33.72
N SER A 186 13.52 -0.45 34.20
CA SER A 186 12.86 0.32 35.27
C SER A 186 12.37 -0.66 36.34
#